data_AF-A0A2M7CP43-F1
#
_entry.id   AF-A0A2M7CP43-F1
#
_cell.length_a   1.000
_cell.length_b   1.000
_cell.length_c   1.000
_cell.angle_alpha   90.00
_cell.angle_beta   90.00
_cell.angle_gamma   90.00
#
_symmetry.space_group_name_H-M   'P 1'
#
loop_
_entity.id
_entity.type
_entity.pdbx_description
1 polymer ?
#
loop_
_entity_poly.entity_id
_entity_poly.type
_entity_poly.pdbx_seq_one_letter_code
_entity_poly.pdbx_strand_id
1 'polypeptide(L)'
;RGYAEVSLYGETEMGGLGRLYVLTAPPSAYGLPENPQYPASVPVWQEGVQPIGVGAVALTAVGLGLSWLISRRAAAQDSSAKKED
;
A
#
# COMPACT_ATOMS: atom_id res chain seq x y z
N ARG A 1 -31.39 34.08 12.20
CA ARG A 1 -31.62 33.22 11.02
C ARG A 1 -31.35 31.79 11.47
N GLY A 2 -32.31 30.88 11.31
CA GLY A 2 -32.12 29.45 11.58
C GLY A 2 -31.97 28.71 10.25
N TYR A 3 -31.06 27.73 10.21
CA TYR A 3 -30.95 26.80 9.08
C TYR A 3 -31.85 25.61 9.38
N ALA A 4 -32.67 25.20 8.40
CA ALA A 4 -33.64 24.13 8.56
C ALA A 4 -32.98 22.74 8.68
N GLU A 5 -31.77 22.61 8.13
CA GLU A 5 -31.04 21.36 8.07
C GLU A 5 -29.56 21.66 8.28
N VAL A 6 -28.97 21.07 9.33
CA VAL A 6 -27.56 21.21 9.66
C VAL A 6 -26.97 19.82 9.80
N SER A 7 -25.88 19.58 9.09
CA SER A 7 -25.15 18.31 9.15
C SER A 7 -23.67 18.56 9.44
N LEU A 8 -23.08 17.66 10.21
CA LEU A 8 -21.64 17.62 10.45
C LEU A 8 -21.05 16.58 9.50
N TYR A 9 -20.18 17.03 8.60
CA TYR A 9 -19.57 16.19 7.58
C TYR A 9 -18.09 15.98 7.85
N GLY A 10 -17.64 14.74 7.75
CA GLY A 10 -16.25 14.32 7.91
C GLY A 10 -15.92 13.69 9.26
N GLU A 11 -16.89 13.55 10.16
CA GLU A 11 -16.73 12.88 11.45
C GLU A 11 -16.81 11.36 11.31
N THR A 12 -17.82 10.86 10.59
CA THR A 12 -18.14 9.43 10.49
C THR A 12 -17.74 8.82 9.16
N GLU A 13 -17.63 9.68 8.15
CA GLU A 13 -17.35 9.36 6.77
C GLU A 13 -15.95 8.76 6.63
N MET A 14 -15.87 7.55 6.06
CA MET A 14 -14.60 6.84 5.80
C MET A 14 -13.70 6.66 7.04
N GLY A 15 -14.29 6.61 8.24
CA GLY A 15 -13.55 6.53 9.50
C GLY A 15 -12.95 7.87 9.96
N GLY A 16 -13.42 8.98 9.39
CA GLY A 16 -12.99 10.34 9.68
C GLY A 16 -12.15 10.93 8.54
N LEU A 17 -12.60 12.04 7.95
CA LEU A 17 -11.91 12.70 6.83
C LEU A 17 -10.75 13.62 7.27
N GLY A 18 -10.49 13.73 8.58
CA GLY A 18 -9.47 14.62 9.16
C GLY A 18 -9.80 16.11 9.05
N ARG A 19 -10.96 16.45 8.49
CA ARG A 19 -11.53 17.80 8.42
C ARG A 19 -13.02 17.70 8.70
N LEU A 20 -13.51 18.59 9.54
CA LEU A 20 -14.92 18.69 9.90
C LEU A 20 -15.54 19.93 9.26
N TYR A 21 -16.68 19.75 8.63
CA TYR A 21 -17.48 20.81 8.03
C TYR A 21 -18.85 20.85 8.69
N VAL A 22 -19.26 22.03 9.14
CA VAL A 22 -20.65 22.29 9.54
C VAL A 22 -21.37 22.79 8.31
N LEU A 23 -22.23 21.95 7.75
CA LEU A 23 -23.01 22.25 6.55
C LEU A 23 -24.38 22.78 6.97
N THR A 24 -24.86 23.80 6.27
CA THR A 24 -26.20 24.38 6.50
C THR A 24 -27.26 23.80 5.55
N ALA A 25 -26.90 22.74 4.84
CA ALA A 25 -27.69 22.00 3.88
C ALA A 25 -27.05 20.60 3.71
N PRO A 26 -27.70 19.63 3.06
CA PRO A 26 -27.12 18.31 2.83
C PRO A 26 -25.82 18.36 2.01
N PRO A 27 -24.89 17.38 2.17
CA PRO A 27 -23.59 17.35 1.48
C PRO A 27 -23.72 17.48 -0.05
N SER A 28 -24.75 16.85 -0.63
CA SER A 28 -25.05 16.89 -2.06
C SER A 28 -25.27 18.31 -2.60
N ALA A 29 -25.81 19.24 -1.79
CA ALA A 29 -25.98 20.65 -2.17
C ALA A 29 -24.65 21.40 -2.38
N TYR A 30 -23.57 20.88 -1.78
CA TYR A 30 -22.22 21.41 -1.92
C TYR A 30 -21.34 20.57 -2.86
N GLY A 31 -21.95 19.60 -3.58
CA GLY A 31 -21.23 18.66 -4.44
C GLY A 31 -20.40 17.64 -3.65
N LEU A 32 -20.68 17.47 -2.36
CA LEU A 32 -20.05 16.46 -1.52
C LEU A 32 -20.83 15.14 -1.60
N PRO A 33 -20.15 14.00 -1.66
CA PRO A 33 -20.82 12.70 -1.65
C PRO A 33 -21.47 12.45 -0.28
N GLU A 34 -22.72 12.00 -0.27
CA GLU A 34 -23.42 11.68 0.98
C GLU A 34 -22.86 10.43 1.68
N ASN A 35 -22.29 9.50 0.90
CA ASN A 35 -21.61 8.32 1.42
C ASN A 35 -20.29 8.12 0.67
N PRO A 36 -19.21 8.80 1.08
CA PRO A 36 -17.90 8.62 0.46
C PRO A 36 -17.40 7.20 0.70
N GLN A 37 -16.92 6.56 -0.37
CA GLN A 37 -16.34 5.22 -0.35
C GLN A 37 -15.06 5.20 -1.19
N TYR A 38 -14.15 4.29 -0.86
CA TYR A 38 -13.01 4.02 -1.72
C TYR A 38 -13.48 3.48 -3.08
N PRO A 39 -12.84 3.85 -4.19
CA PRO A 39 -13.04 3.17 -5.46
C PRO A 39 -12.76 1.67 -5.31
N ALA A 40 -13.57 0.82 -5.93
CA ALA A 40 -13.42 -0.64 -5.84
C ALA A 40 -12.04 -1.17 -6.30
N SER A 41 -11.29 -0.39 -7.07
CA SER A 41 -9.92 -0.74 -7.49
C SER A 41 -8.91 -0.70 -6.34
N VAL A 42 -9.13 0.11 -5.31
CA VAL A 42 -8.22 0.27 -4.16
C VAL A 42 -8.08 -1.03 -3.38
N PRO A 43 -9.15 -1.68 -2.89
CA PRO A 43 -9.01 -2.94 -2.15
C PRO A 43 -8.45 -4.05 -3.02
N VAL A 44 -8.81 -4.12 -4.31
CA VAL A 44 -8.24 -5.12 -5.24
C VAL A 44 -6.72 -5.00 -5.34
N TRP A 45 -6.20 -3.78 -5.43
CA TRP A 45 -4.77 -3.53 -5.45
C TRP A 45 -4.10 -3.86 -4.11
N GLN A 46 -4.62 -3.30 -3.01
CA GLN A 46 -3.98 -3.38 -1.69
C GLN A 46 -4.07 -4.78 -1.08
N GLU A 47 -5.20 -5.45 -1.21
CA GLU A 47 -5.46 -6.75 -0.58
C GLU A 47 -5.14 -7.93 -1.50
N GLY A 48 -5.17 -7.71 -2.82
CA GLY A 48 -4.89 -8.75 -3.81
C GLY A 48 -3.47 -8.68 -4.37
N VAL A 49 -3.20 -7.63 -5.15
CA VAL A 49 -2.00 -7.58 -6.00
C VAL A 49 -0.73 -7.25 -5.21
N GLN A 50 -0.81 -6.29 -4.29
CA GLN A 50 0.33 -5.82 -3.50
C GLN A 50 1.02 -6.93 -2.67
N PRO A 51 0.31 -7.77 -1.88
CA PRO A 51 0.97 -8.81 -1.08
C PRO A 51 1.67 -9.86 -1.93
N ILE A 52 1.10 -10.21 -3.09
CA ILE A 52 1.71 -11.15 -4.04
C ILE A 52 3.01 -10.58 -4.60
N GLY A 53 2.99 -9.30 -4.99
CA GLY A 53 4.18 -8.60 -5.50
C GLY A 53 5.31 -8.57 -4.47
N VAL A 54 5.00 -8.24 -3.21
CA VAL A 54 5.98 -8.26 -2.11
C VAL A 54 6.57 -9.65 -1.91
N GLY A 55 5.73 -10.70 -1.92
CA GLY A 55 6.19 -12.09 -1.82
C GLY A 55 7.13 -12.48 -2.96
N ALA A 56 6.80 -12.12 -4.20
CA ALA A 56 7.62 -12.39 -5.37
C ALA A 56 8.99 -11.71 -5.29
N VAL A 57 9.03 -10.44 -4.87
CA VAL A 57 10.27 -9.70 -4.67
C VAL A 57 11.13 -10.35 -3.58
N ALA A 58 10.53 -10.72 -2.46
CA ALA A 58 11.25 -11.38 -1.36
C ALA A 58 11.85 -12.72 -1.79
N LEU A 59 11.07 -13.57 -2.47
CA LEU A 59 11.55 -14.86 -3.00
C LEU A 59 12.70 -14.68 -3.99
N THR A 60 12.59 -13.70 -4.88
CA THR A 60 13.64 -13.39 -5.85
C THR A 60 14.92 -12.93 -5.15
N ALA A 61 14.81 -12.04 -4.16
CA ALA A 61 15.96 -11.58 -3.39
C ALA A 61 16.67 -12.73 -2.65
N VAL A 62 15.90 -13.65 -2.06
CA VAL A 62 16.46 -14.85 -1.40
C VAL A 62 17.18 -15.74 -2.42
N GLY A 63 16.56 -16.03 -3.57
CA GLY A 63 17.18 -16.86 -4.61
C GLY A 63 18.49 -16.27 -5.12
N LEU A 64 18.51 -14.97 -5.39
CA LEU A 64 19.73 -14.25 -5.80
C LEU A 64 20.80 -14.27 -4.69
N GLY A 65 20.40 -14.05 -3.43
CA GLY A 65 21.30 -14.09 -2.28
C GLY A 65 21.96 -15.46 -2.10
N LEU A 66 21.18 -16.54 -2.23
CA LEU A 66 21.70 -17.91 -2.16
C LEU A 66 22.65 -18.23 -3.31
N SER A 67 22.27 -17.86 -4.54
CA SER A 67 23.12 -18.04 -5.73
C SER A 67 24.46 -17.31 -5.57
N TRP A 68 24.42 -16.07 -5.08
CA TRP A 68 25.63 -15.28 -4.82
C TRP A 68 26.53 -15.93 -3.76
N LEU A 69 25.94 -16.45 -2.67
CA LEU A 69 26.70 -17.11 -1.60
C LEU A 69 27.41 -18.38 -2.10
N ILE A 70 26.73 -19.20 -2.92
CA ILE A 70 27.31 -20.41 -3.50
C ILE A 70 28.44 -20.03 -4.47
N SER A 71 28.19 -19.09 -5.39
CA SER A 71 29.19 -18.62 -6.35
C SER A 71 30.44 -18.05 -5.64
N ARG A 72 30.26 -17.33 -4.54
CA ARG A 72 31.38 -16.79 -3.74
C ARG A 72 32.25 -17.90 -3.14
N ARG A 73 31.67 -19.01 -2.71
CA ARG A 73 32.42 -20.16 -2.18
C ARG A 73 33.19 -20.90 -3.28
N ALA A 74 32.56 -21.11 -4.43
CA ALA A 74 33.21 -21.74 -5.59
C ALA A 74 34.43 -20.93 -6.07
N ALA A 75 34.28 -19.61 -6.24
CA ALA A 75 35.39 -18.74 -6.65
C ALA A 75 36.58 -18.74 -5.67
N ALA A 76 36.33 -18.92 -4.38
CA ALA A 76 37.38 -19.01 -3.37
C ALA A 76 38.20 -20.31 -3.48
N GLN A 77 37.55 -21.44 -3.83
CA GLN A 77 38.22 -22.74 -4.02
C GLN A 77 39.08 -22.77 -5.29
N ASP A 78 38.59 -22.23 -6.40
CA ASP A 78 39.37 -22.13 -7.64
C ASP A 78 40.65 -21.30 -7.46
N SER A 79 40.57 -20.25 -6.63
CA SER A 79 41.71 -19.40 -6.29
C SER A 79 42.75 -20.09 -5.39
N SER A 80 42.34 -21.13 -4.65
CA SER A 80 43.23 -21.93 -3.80
C SER A 80 43.89 -23.06 -4.59
N ALA A 81 43.13 -23.77 -5.43
CA ALA A 81 43.65 -24.81 -6.32
C ALA A 81 44.72 -24.28 -7.29
N LYS A 82 44.54 -23.07 -7.83
CA LYS A 82 45.51 -22.42 -8.73
C LYS A 82 46.81 -21.94 -8.04
N LYS A 83 46.88 -21.96 -6.71
CA LYS A 83 48.11 -21.61 -5.96
C LYS A 83 48.96 -22.83 -5.60
N GLU A 84 48.45 -24.04 -5.81
CA GLU A 84 49.15 -25.31 -5.54
C GLU A 84 49.83 -25.90 -6.79
N ASP A 85 49.59 -25.33 -7.98
CA ASP A 85 50.33 -25.59 -9.24
C ASP A 85 51.35 -24.47 -9.52
#